data_AF-A0A8D9S526-F1
#
_entry.id   AF-A0A8D9S526-F1
#
_cell.length_a   1.000
_cell.length_b   1.000
_cell.length_c   1.000
_cell.angle_alpha   90.00
_cell.angle_beta   90.00
_cell.angle_gamma   90.00
#
_symmetry.space_group_name_H-M   'P 1'
#
loop_
_entity.id
_entity.type
_entity.pdbx_description
1 polymer ?
#
loop_
_entity_poly.entity_id
_entity_poly.type
_entity_poly.pdbx_seq_one_letter_code
_entity_poly.pdbx_strand_id
1 'polypeptide(L)' 'MISGIDVSEWQGHVDFNAVKASGVKFVLIRAGYGRSASQEDRYFAEHYT' A
#
# COMPACT_ATOMS: atom_id res chain seq x y z
N MET A 1 -1.41 -9.75 -19.30
CA MET A 1 -2.07 -8.81 -18.38
C MET A 1 -1.18 -8.68 -17.15
N ILE A 2 -0.88 -7.46 -16.69
CA ILE A 2 -0.10 -7.23 -15.46
C ILE A 2 -1.11 -6.89 -14.37
N SER A 3 -1.18 -7.70 -13.32
CA SER A 3 -2.09 -7.49 -12.19
C SER A 3 -1.44 -6.65 -11.10
N GLY A 4 -2.17 -5.70 -10.55
CA GLY A 4 -1.73 -4.85 -9.44
C GLY A 4 -2.85 -4.66 -8.41
N ILE A 5 -2.49 -4.15 -7.23
CA ILE A 5 -3.42 -3.74 -6.18
C ILE A 5 -3.10 -2.32 -5.72
N ASP A 6 -4.07 -1.66 -5.08
CA ASP A 6 -3.83 -0.45 -4.29
C ASP A 6 -4.08 -0.71 -2.80
N VAL A 7 -3.27 -0.09 -1.95
CA VAL A 7 -3.32 -0.24 -0.48
C VAL A 7 -3.20 1.09 0.23
N SER A 8 -3.70 1.11 1.46
CA SER A 8 -3.76 2.25 2.37
C SER A 8 -3.85 1.76 3.82
N GLU A 9 -3.99 2.69 4.77
CA GLU A 9 -4.18 2.39 6.19
C GLU A 9 -5.34 1.42 6.47
N TRP A 10 -6.34 1.35 5.57
CA TRP A 10 -7.50 0.49 5.72
C TRP A 10 -7.19 -1.00 5.59
N GLN A 11 -6.06 -1.36 5.00
CA GLN A 11 -5.57 -2.74 4.96
C GLN A 11 -4.75 -3.10 6.22
N GLY A 12 -4.31 -2.10 7.00
CA GLY A 12 -3.41 -2.31 8.13
C GLY A 12 -2.10 -2.97 7.71
N HIS A 13 -1.63 -3.94 8.51
CA HIS A 13 -0.48 -4.75 8.18
C HIS A 13 -0.77 -5.68 6.98
N VAL A 14 0.07 -5.63 5.94
CA VAL A 14 -0.08 -6.44 4.74
C VAL A 14 1.08 -7.40 4.59
N ASP A 15 0.78 -8.68 4.39
CA ASP A 15 1.78 -9.68 3.99
C ASP A 15 2.07 -9.56 2.48
N PHE A 16 3.04 -8.73 2.12
CA PHE A 16 3.44 -8.55 0.72
C PHE A 16 4.08 -9.78 0.09
N ASN A 17 4.59 -10.75 0.89
CA ASN A 17 5.06 -12.01 0.35
C ASN A 17 3.90 -12.88 -0.14
N ALA A 18 2.81 -12.94 0.63
CA ALA A 18 1.58 -13.60 0.21
C ALA A 18 0.95 -12.92 -1.02
N VAL A 19 0.94 -11.58 -1.06
CA VAL A 19 0.48 -10.80 -2.23
C VAL A 19 1.32 -11.12 -3.47
N LYS A 20 2.64 -11.17 -3.34
CA LYS A 20 3.53 -11.55 -4.44
C LYS A 20 3.28 -12.98 -4.91
N ALA A 21 3.05 -13.91 -3.98
CA ALA A 21 2.74 -15.31 -4.27
C ALA A 21 1.40 -15.50 -5.00
N SER A 22 0.43 -14.60 -4.80
CA SER A 22 -0.87 -14.63 -5.50
C SER A 22 -0.81 -14.12 -6.95
N GLY A 23 0.36 -13.66 -7.41
CA GLY A 23 0.59 -13.26 -8.80
C GLY A 23 0.51 -11.75 -9.06
N VAL A 24 0.30 -10.93 -8.03
CA VAL A 24 0.36 -9.46 -8.11
C VAL A 24 1.77 -9.01 -8.49
N LYS A 25 1.87 -8.03 -9.39
CA LYS A 25 3.11 -7.55 -10.00
C LYS A 25 3.51 -6.14 -9.56
N PHE A 26 2.57 -5.35 -9.05
CA PHE A 26 2.84 -4.04 -8.49
C PHE A 26 1.81 -3.66 -7.43
N VAL A 27 2.19 -2.74 -6.55
CA VAL A 27 1.33 -2.17 -5.51
C VAL A 27 1.39 -0.65 -5.64
N LEU A 28 0.23 0.01 -5.62
CA LEU A 28 0.12 1.44 -5.43
C LEU A 28 -0.21 1.72 -3.97
N ILE A 29 0.62 2.49 -3.29
CA ILE A 29 0.44 2.80 -1.87
C ILE A 29 -0.05 4.23 -1.76
N ARG A 30 -1.14 4.46 -1.04
CA ARG A 30 -1.61 5.81 -0.73
C ARG A 30 -0.58 6.50 0.17
N ALA A 31 0.01 7.60 -0.31
CA ALA A 31 0.91 8.43 0.50
C ALA A 31 0.16 9.27 1.56
N GLY A 32 -1.05 9.70 1.23
CA GLY A 32 -1.87 10.53 2.09
C GLY A 32 -2.98 11.19 1.29
N TYR A 33 -3.63 12.20 1.88
CA TYR A 33 -4.69 12.96 1.24
C TYR A 33 -4.63 14.44 1.63
N GLY A 34 -5.22 15.32 0.82
CA GLY A 34 -5.25 16.75 1.14
C GLY A 34 -3.88 17.43 1.04
N ARG A 35 -3.54 18.25 2.04
CA ARG A 35 -2.38 19.17 2.01
C ARG A 35 -1.64 19.30 3.35
N SER A 36 -2.04 18.57 4.39
CA SER A 36 -1.42 18.61 5.71
C SER A 36 -0.62 17.33 5.97
N ALA A 37 0.52 17.46 6.66
CA ALA A 37 1.32 16.32 7.13
C ALA A 37 0.52 15.35 8.02
N SER A 38 -0.49 15.85 8.74
CA SER A 38 -1.38 15.00 9.56
C SER A 38 -2.25 14.03 8.74
N GLN A 39 -2.27 14.18 7.41
CA GLN A 39 -3.05 13.38 6.48
C GLN A 39 -2.19 12.36 5.73
N GLU A 40 -0.93 12.17 6.15
CA GLU A 40 -0.11 11.05 5.72
C GLU A 40 -0.80 9.74 6.10
N ASP A 41 -0.79 8.78 5.18
CA ASP A 41 -1.34 7.46 5.46
C ASP A 41 -0.49 6.76 6.53
N ARG A 42 -1.14 6.30 7.61
CA ARG A 42 -0.45 5.77 8.80
C ARG A 42 0.41 4.54 8.52
N TYR A 43 0.18 3.85 7.39
CA TYR A 43 0.93 2.67 6.98
C TYR A 43 1.84 2.92 5.77
N PHE A 44 1.92 4.14 5.23
CA PHE A 44 2.71 4.41 4.02
C PHE A 44 4.17 3.96 4.16
N ALA A 45 4.84 4.35 5.25
CA ALA A 45 6.23 4.00 5.48
C ALA A 45 6.43 2.48 5.62
N GLU A 46 5.52 1.79 6.32
CA GLU A 46 5.57 0.33 6.49
C GLU A 46 5.34 -0.40 5.17
N HIS A 47 4.35 0.03 4.37
CA HIS A 47 4.05 -0.58 3.08
C HIS A 47 5.14 -0.35 2.03
N TYR A 48 5.95 0.69 2.19
CA TYR A 48 7.00 1.05 1.24
C TYR A 48 8.35 0.36 1.49
N THR A 49 8.58 -0.17 2.70
CA THR A 49 9.82 -0.85 3.12
C THR A 49 9.75 -2.36 2.99
#